data_AF-A0A1P8RSJ6-F1
#
_entry.id   AF-A0A1P8RSJ6-F1
#
_cell.length_a   1.000
_cell.length_b   1.000
_cell.length_c   1.000
_cell.angle_alpha   90.00
_cell.angle_beta   90.00
_cell.angle_gamma   90.00
#
_symmetry.space_group_name_H-M   'P 1'
#
loop_
_entity.id
_entity.type
_entity.pdbx_description
1 polymer ?
#
loop_
_entity_poly.entity_id
_entity_poly.type
_entity_poly.pdbx_seq_one_letter_code
_entity_poly.pdbx_strand_id
1 'polypeptide(L)'
;MPEINKDKSKPLITRDWLAIERTKLANERTFLAYFRTFLVILGTGVTILKLEFFSDLKSYGIILIIASAFILTIGIYRLFRVKRTIRKHY
;
A
#
# COMPACT_ATOMS: atom_id res chain seq x y z
N MET A 1 -5.86 -36.80 -38.72
CA MET A 1 -6.49 -37.10 -37.41
C MET A 1 -5.71 -36.45 -36.29
N PRO A 2 -6.38 -35.97 -35.23
CA PRO A 2 -5.84 -35.11 -34.18
C PRO A 2 -5.21 -35.90 -33.03
N GLU A 3 -4.20 -35.34 -32.36
CA GLU A 3 -3.79 -35.81 -31.04
C GLU A 3 -3.98 -34.74 -29.97
N ILE A 4 -4.44 -35.24 -28.83
CA ILE A 4 -5.28 -34.60 -27.84
C ILE A 4 -4.41 -34.01 -26.73
N ASN A 5 -4.79 -32.80 -26.30
CA ASN A 5 -4.47 -32.11 -25.06
C ASN A 5 -4.17 -33.02 -23.84
N LYS A 6 -3.00 -32.88 -23.21
CA LYS A 6 -2.86 -33.11 -21.74
C LYS A 6 -1.54 -32.64 -21.11
N ASP A 7 -1.22 -31.33 -21.12
CA ASP A 7 -0.26 -30.80 -20.13
C ASP A 7 -1.01 -30.50 -18.81
N LYS A 8 -1.49 -31.57 -18.17
CA LYS A 8 -1.94 -31.56 -16.78
C LYS A 8 -0.90 -32.33 -15.97
N SER A 9 0.07 -31.63 -15.39
CA SER A 9 0.91 -32.03 -14.23
C SER A 9 2.37 -31.57 -14.35
N LYS A 10 2.62 -30.26 -14.29
CA LYS A 10 3.88 -29.79 -13.69
C LYS A 10 3.61 -29.48 -12.24
N PRO A 11 4.43 -29.95 -11.29
CA PRO A 11 4.36 -29.46 -9.92
C PRO A 11 4.74 -27.98 -9.96
N LEU A 12 3.74 -27.10 -10.09
CA LEU A 12 3.82 -25.66 -9.84
C LEU A 12 4.04 -25.45 -8.34
N ILE A 13 5.07 -26.04 -7.74
CA ILE A 13 5.16 -26.19 -6.30
C ILE A 13 6.57 -25.82 -5.86
N THR A 14 6.66 -24.75 -5.07
CA THR A 14 7.84 -24.09 -4.50
C THR A 14 8.44 -22.92 -5.31
N ARG A 15 8.91 -23.09 -6.55
CA ARG A 15 9.62 -22.00 -7.26
C ARG A 15 8.72 -20.85 -7.69
N ASP A 16 7.58 -21.15 -8.30
CA ASP A 16 6.62 -20.13 -8.75
C ASP A 16 5.91 -19.48 -7.55
N TRP A 17 5.67 -20.26 -6.48
CA TRP A 17 5.16 -19.73 -5.22
C TRP A 17 6.12 -18.71 -4.59
N LEU A 18 7.42 -19.04 -4.55
CA LEU A 18 8.45 -18.14 -4.05
C LEU A 18 8.61 -16.89 -4.93
N ALA A 19 8.41 -17.00 -6.25
CA ALA A 19 8.40 -15.86 -7.15
C ALA A 19 7.20 -14.93 -6.88
N ILE A 20 6.00 -15.48 -6.71
CA ILE A 20 4.78 -14.73 -6.35
C ILE A 20 4.96 -14.04 -5.00
N GLU A 21 5.52 -14.74 -4.00
CA GLU A 21 5.71 -14.19 -2.66
C GLU A 21 6.72 -13.04 -2.65
N ARG A 22 7.84 -13.14 -3.40
CA ARG A 22 8.78 -12.03 -3.58
C ARG A 22 8.13 -10.80 -4.23
N THR A 23 7.22 -11.04 -5.18
CA THR A 23 6.49 -9.97 -5.89
C THR A 23 5.47 -9.30 -4.96
N LYS A 24 4.77 -10.09 -4.14
CA LYS A 24 3.85 -9.62 -3.11
C LYS A 24 4.59 -8.82 -2.03
N LEU A 25 5.72 -9.33 -1.52
CA LEU A 25 6.52 -8.67 -0.50
C LEU A 25 7.11 -7.35 -1.01
N ALA A 26 7.51 -7.27 -2.28
CA ALA A 26 7.93 -6.02 -2.91
C ALA A 26 6.78 -4.97 -2.96
N ASN A 27 5.56 -5.42 -3.25
CA ASN A 27 4.40 -4.55 -3.29
C ASN A 27 3.97 -4.08 -1.88
N GLU A 28 4.06 -4.96 -0.88
CA GLU A 28 3.86 -4.63 0.53
C GLU A 28 4.92 -3.65 1.05
N ARG A 29 6.20 -3.82 0.68
CA ARG A 29 7.25 -2.83 1.01
C ARG A 29 6.95 -1.46 0.43
N THR A 30 6.49 -1.42 -0.82
CA THR A 30 6.10 -0.17 -1.47
C THR A 30 4.94 0.50 -0.74
N PHE A 31 3.93 -0.29 -0.32
CA PHE A 31 2.85 0.21 0.52
C PHE A 31 3.34 0.74 1.87
N LEU A 32 4.20 0.00 2.57
CA LEU A 32 4.75 0.42 3.86
C LEU A 32 5.59 1.70 3.74
N ALA A 33 6.27 1.91 2.60
CA ALA A 33 6.96 3.17 2.31
C ALA A 33 5.98 4.34 2.18
N TYR A 34 4.87 4.16 1.45
CA TYR A 34 3.80 5.17 1.40
C TYR A 34 3.19 5.43 2.78
N PHE A 35 2.93 4.38 3.55
CA PHE A 35 2.39 4.51 4.92
C PHE A 35 3.35 5.25 5.86
N ARG A 36 4.67 5.00 5.74
CA ARG A 36 5.69 5.76 6.48
C ARG A 36 5.62 7.25 6.14
N THR A 37 5.58 7.61 4.86
CA THR A 37 5.49 9.02 4.46
C THR A 37 4.22 9.70 4.98
N PHE A 38 3.10 8.97 4.99
CA PHE A 38 1.85 9.45 5.58
C PHE A 38 2.00 9.75 7.08
N LEU A 39 2.55 8.83 7.87
CA LEU A 39 2.69 9.01 9.32
C LEU A 39 3.60 10.18 9.67
N VAL A 40 4.68 10.37 8.90
CA VAL A 40 5.60 11.51 9.10
C VAL A 40 4.85 12.82 8.86
N ILE A 41 4.16 12.96 7.73
CA ILE A 41 3.40 14.19 7.40
C ILE A 41 2.29 14.45 8.42
N LEU A 42 1.54 13.42 8.81
CA LEU A 42 0.48 13.53 9.81
C LEU A 42 1.06 13.94 11.17
N GLY A 43 2.14 13.30 11.61
CA GLY A 43 2.82 13.64 12.87
C GLY A 43 3.32 15.08 12.89
N THR A 44 3.91 15.54 11.78
CA THR A 44 4.32 16.95 11.61
C THR A 44 3.12 17.90 11.67
N GLY A 45 2.01 17.60 10.98
CA GLY A 45 0.79 18.42 11.00
C GLY A 45 0.17 18.52 12.41
N VAL A 46 0.08 17.40 13.13
CA VAL A 46 -0.39 17.36 14.52
C VAL A 46 0.54 18.13 15.45
N THR A 47 1.86 18.02 15.26
CA THR A 47 2.85 18.74 16.05
C THR A 47 2.70 20.25 15.90
N ILE A 48 2.57 20.74 14.67
CA ILE A 48 2.33 22.17 14.37
C ILE A 48 1.02 22.66 14.99
N LEU A 49 -0.04 21.84 14.96
CA LEU A 49 -1.34 22.21 15.52
C LEU A 49 -1.31 22.30 17.06
N LYS A 50 -0.51 21.44 17.71
CA LYS A 50 -0.43 21.33 19.18
C LYS A 50 0.53 22.33 19.82
N LEU A 51 1.52 22.83 19.07
CA LEU A 51 2.47 23.83 19.54
C LEU A 51 1.86 25.24 19.45
N GLU A 52 1.62 25.87 20.60
CA GLU A 52 1.07 27.23 20.69
C GLU A 52 1.97 28.30 20.05
N PHE A 53 3.29 28.04 19.99
CA PHE A 53 4.28 28.86 19.29
C PHE A 53 4.02 29.00 17.77
N PHE A 54 3.22 28.10 17.19
CA PHE A 54 2.92 28.06 15.75
C PHE A 54 1.50 28.53 15.45
N SER A 55 0.96 29.47 16.22
CA SER A 55 -0.41 29.96 16.05
C SER A 55 -0.70 30.51 14.63
N ASP A 56 0.26 31.20 14.00
CA ASP A 56 0.15 31.65 12.60
C ASP A 56 0.18 30.49 11.59
N LEU A 57 0.80 29.38 11.97
CA LEU A 57 0.96 28.17 11.16
C LEU A 57 -0.17 27.14 11.37
N LYS A 58 -1.11 27.39 12.29
CA LYS A 58 -2.27 26.50 12.52
C LYS A 58 -3.08 26.26 11.24
N SER A 59 -3.22 27.29 10.40
CA SER A 59 -3.92 27.18 9.11
C SER A 59 -3.20 26.19 8.17
N TYR A 60 -1.87 26.24 8.13
CA TYR A 60 -1.05 25.27 7.39
C TYR A 60 -1.12 23.86 8.00
N GLY A 61 -1.21 23.75 9.32
CA GLY A 61 -1.41 22.47 10.02
C GLY A 61 -2.69 21.75 9.60
N ILE A 62 -3.80 22.48 9.45
CA ILE A 62 -5.08 21.93 8.96
C ILE A 62 -4.94 21.44 7.51
N ILE A 63 -4.30 22.23 6.64
CA ILE A 63 -4.03 21.84 5.25
C ILE A 63 -3.19 20.55 5.21
N LEU A 64 -2.17 20.45 6.08
CA LEU A 64 -1.32 19.26 6.19
C LEU A 64 -2.10 18.03 6.66
N ILE A 65 -3.02 18.19 7.61
CA ILE A 65 -3.88 17.11 8.09
C ILE A 65 -4.82 16.63 6.98
N ILE A 66 -5.46 17.55 6.24
CA ILE A 66 -6.32 17.19 5.11
C ILE A 66 -5.51 16.47 4.01
N ALA A 67 -4.33 17.00 3.67
CA ALA A 67 -3.44 16.37 2.70
C ALA A 67 -3.02 14.96 3.16
N SER A 68 -2.71 14.79 4.45
CA SER A 68 -2.36 13.48 5.01
C SER A 68 -3.54 12.50 4.91
N ALA A 69 -4.77 12.93 5.20
CA ALA A 69 -5.96 12.11 5.05
C ALA A 69 -6.18 11.67 3.60
N PHE A 70 -5.89 12.55 2.64
CA PHE A 70 -5.94 12.27 1.20
C PHE A 70 -4.89 11.24 0.77
N ILE A 71 -3.64 11.41 1.23
CA ILE A 71 -2.54 10.45 0.99
C ILE A 71 -2.87 9.09 1.60
N LEU A 72 -3.46 9.07 2.80
CA LEU A 72 -3.90 7.84 3.47
C LEU A 72 -4.97 7.12 2.67
N THR A 73 -5.99 7.84 2.18
CA THR A 73 -7.06 7.25 1.39
C THR A 73 -6.53 6.65 0.10
N ILE A 74 -5.61 7.33 -0.58
CA ILE A 74 -4.91 6.79 -1.76
C ILE A 74 -4.10 5.54 -1.41
N GLY A 75 -3.35 5.57 -0.30
CA GLY A 75 -2.54 4.44 0.17
C GLY A 75 -3.38 3.22 0.52
N ILE A 76 -4.47 3.41 1.28
CA ILE A 76 -5.43 2.37 1.65
C ILE A 76 -6.11 1.80 0.41
N TYR A 77 -6.57 2.65 -0.52
CA TYR A 77 -7.20 2.21 -1.76
C TYR A 77 -6.25 1.32 -2.59
N ARG A 78 -4.97 1.70 -2.69
CA ARG A 78 -3.94 0.91 -3.38
C ARG A 78 -3.70 -0.44 -2.71
N LEU A 79 -3.59 -0.48 -1.38
CA LEU A 79 -3.47 -1.73 -0.61
C LEU A 79 -4.69 -2.63 -0.81
N PHE A 80 -5.89 -2.06 -0.73
CA PHE A 80 -7.13 -2.80 -0.93
C PHE A 80 -7.24 -3.35 -2.34
N ARG A 81 -6.85 -2.60 -3.38
CA ARG A 81 -6.81 -3.11 -4.76
C ARG A 81 -5.89 -4.32 -4.92
N VAL A 82 -4.70 -4.27 -4.32
CA VAL A 82 -3.72 -5.37 -4.34
C VAL A 82 -4.23 -6.56 -3.54
N LYS A 83 -4.74 -6.35 -2.31
CA LYS A 83 -5.33 -7.41 -1.49
C LYS A 83 -6.59 -8.03 -2.11
N ARG A 84 -7.41 -7.25 -2.83
CA ARG A 84 -8.67 -7.72 -3.44
C ARG A 84 -8.45 -8.50 -4.74
N THR A 85 -7.37 -8.19 -5.47
CA THR A 85 -6.96 -8.97 -6.65
C THR A 85 -6.54 -10.39 -6.25
N ILE A 86 -5.86 -10.53 -5.11
CA ILE A 86 -5.41 -11.84 -4.61
C ILE A 86 -6.59 -12.69 -4.11
N ARG A 87 -7.64 -12.09 -3.55
CA ARG A 87 -8.80 -12.81 -3.00
C ARG A 87 -9.85 -13.28 -4.02
N LYS A 88 -9.69 -12.96 -5.31
CA LYS A 88 -10.66 -13.32 -6.36
C LYS A 88 -10.14 -14.40 -7.32
N HIS A 89 -8.88 -14.81 -7.21
CA HIS A 89 -8.26 -15.83 -8.07
C HIS A 89 -7.58 -16.97 -7.30
N TYR A 90 -7.81 -17.03 -5.99
CA TYR A 90 -7.57 -18.19 -5.14
C TYR A 90 -8.70 -18.25 -4.10
#